data_AF-A0A7K2NM84-F1
#
_entry.id   AF-A0A7K2NM84-F1
#
_cell.length_a   1.000
_cell.length_b   1.000
_cell.length_c   1.000
_cell.angle_alpha   90.00
_cell.angle_beta   90.00
_cell.angle_gamma   90.00
#
_symmetry.space_group_name_H-M   'P 1'
#
loop_
_entity.id
_entity.type
_entity.pdbx_description
1 polymer ?
#
loop_
_entity_poly.entity_id
_entity_poly.type
_entity_poly.pdbx_seq_one_letter_code
_entity_poly.pdbx_strand_id
1 'polypeptide(L)'
;DAPRIGSEAAFPGGHLNLGLSHGVAGPLALLALAWEQGVRVPRQREAMEATAALLRTWAVADRYGVFWPGYLSFAQWQRGPAAYDGAAKWPAWCYGAPGVSRALQLAGRALGRADFSDLARASVERLLVLPRSSWGIDDHALCHGWAGALHQLGRLNEAWQDPRLAELRDDIAAGLVSAFDPEVPFGLRFTMTK
;
A
#
# COMPACT_ATOMS: atom_id res chain seq x y z
N ASP A 1 12.08 -5.91 -6.58
CA ASP A 1 12.14 -5.49 -5.16
C ASP A 1 12.35 -4.01 -4.98
N ALA A 2 12.18 -3.55 -3.75
CA ALA A 2 12.52 -2.19 -3.34
C ALA A 2 14.04 -1.96 -3.40
N PRO A 3 14.50 -0.73 -3.67
CA PRO A 3 15.92 -0.41 -3.59
C PRO A 3 16.43 -0.67 -2.17
N ARG A 4 17.62 -1.28 -2.09
CA ARG A 4 18.33 -1.63 -0.86
C ARG A 4 19.79 -1.18 -0.94
N ILE A 5 20.51 -1.22 0.18
CA ILE A 5 21.97 -1.01 0.19
C ILE A 5 22.60 -1.90 -0.91
N GLY A 6 23.44 -1.33 -1.77
CA GLY A 6 23.99 -2.01 -2.94
C GLY A 6 23.24 -1.75 -4.27
N SER A 7 22.18 -0.92 -4.26
CA SER A 7 21.42 -0.55 -5.47
C SER A 7 21.91 0.75 -6.13
N GLU A 8 23.07 1.29 -5.73
CA GLU A 8 23.56 2.62 -6.11
C GLU A 8 23.76 2.74 -7.63
N ALA A 9 24.22 1.68 -8.29
CA ALA A 9 24.37 1.67 -9.74
C ALA A 9 23.02 1.82 -10.49
N ALA A 10 21.93 1.26 -9.93
CA ALA A 10 20.59 1.38 -10.49
C ALA A 10 19.90 2.70 -10.10
N PHE A 11 20.32 3.31 -8.98
CA PHE A 11 19.77 4.55 -8.46
C PHE A 11 20.89 5.55 -8.11
N PRO A 12 21.65 6.05 -9.12
CA PRO A 12 22.81 6.90 -8.88
C PRO A 12 22.46 8.24 -8.21
N GLY A 13 21.23 8.72 -8.39
CA GLY A 13 20.68 9.89 -7.69
C GLY A 13 19.88 9.55 -6.43
N GLY A 14 19.91 8.31 -5.96
CA GLY A 14 19.06 7.82 -4.89
C GLY A 14 17.60 7.58 -5.31
N HIS A 15 16.75 7.36 -4.31
CA HIS A 15 15.34 7.07 -4.52
C HIS A 15 14.44 7.63 -3.39
N LEU A 16 13.19 7.91 -3.72
CA LEU A 16 12.10 8.11 -2.76
C LEU A 16 11.25 6.85 -2.70
N ASN A 17 11.13 6.24 -1.52
CA ASN A 17 10.30 5.07 -1.31
C ASN A 17 8.91 5.47 -0.78
N LEU A 18 7.85 5.00 -1.45
CA LEU A 18 6.46 5.34 -1.09
C LEU A 18 5.75 4.22 -0.33
N GLY A 19 6.35 3.03 -0.26
CA GLY A 19 5.76 1.84 0.36
C GLY A 19 5.59 1.96 1.88
N LEU A 20 4.84 1.02 2.44
CA LEU A 20 4.61 0.94 3.88
C LEU A 20 5.82 0.35 4.62
N SER A 21 6.49 -0.64 4.03
CA SER A 21 7.56 -1.37 4.73
C SER A 21 8.89 -0.60 4.81
N HIS A 22 9.27 0.10 3.73
CA HIS A 22 10.55 0.82 3.65
C HIS A 22 10.41 2.24 3.08
N GLY A 23 9.19 2.78 3.04
CA GLY A 23 8.91 4.09 2.50
C GLY A 23 8.15 4.99 3.45
N VAL A 24 7.80 6.18 2.97
CA VAL A 24 7.21 7.25 3.77
C VAL A 24 5.83 6.91 4.34
N ALA A 25 5.11 5.93 3.78
CA ALA A 25 3.84 5.47 4.32
C ALA A 25 4.01 4.78 5.69
N GLY A 26 5.14 4.11 5.95
CA GLY A 26 5.44 3.48 7.24
C GLY A 26 5.51 4.48 8.40
N PRO A 27 6.41 5.49 8.34
CA PRO A 27 6.46 6.57 9.30
C PRO A 27 5.12 7.31 9.44
N LEU A 28 4.39 7.56 8.35
CA LEU A 28 3.06 8.19 8.43
C LEU A 28 2.09 7.36 9.28
N ALA A 29 2.04 6.04 9.07
CA ALA A 29 1.19 5.15 9.85
C ALA A 29 1.60 5.14 11.33
N LEU A 30 2.90 5.08 11.63
CA LEU A 30 3.41 5.14 13.02
C LEU A 30 3.01 6.45 13.71
N LEU A 31 3.24 7.59 13.05
CA LEU A 31 2.92 8.90 13.62
C LEU A 31 1.41 9.06 13.83
N ALA A 32 0.59 8.55 12.91
CA ALA A 32 -0.87 8.55 13.06
C ALA A 32 -1.34 7.69 14.24
N LEU A 33 -0.80 6.48 14.39
CA LEU A 33 -1.12 5.60 15.51
C LEU A 33 -0.68 6.22 16.85
N ALA A 34 0.53 6.76 16.93
CA ALA A 34 1.02 7.47 18.11
C ALA A 34 0.11 8.65 18.48
N TRP A 35 -0.34 9.41 17.48
CA TRP A 35 -1.28 10.52 17.67
C TRP A 35 -2.63 10.07 18.25
N GLU A 36 -3.19 8.98 17.73
CA GLU A 36 -4.43 8.38 18.25
C GLU A 36 -4.28 7.88 19.69
N GLN A 37 -3.08 7.45 20.09
CA GLN A 37 -2.76 7.05 21.47
C GLN A 37 -2.36 8.23 22.37
N GLY A 38 -2.49 9.47 21.91
CA GLY A 38 -2.15 10.66 22.69
C GLY A 38 -0.64 10.96 22.80
N VAL A 39 0.22 10.18 22.15
CA VAL A 39 1.66 10.44 22.08
C VAL A 39 1.93 11.49 21.01
N ARG A 40 2.20 12.71 21.46
CA ARG A 40 2.39 13.88 20.59
C ARG A 40 3.76 14.52 20.79
N VAL A 41 4.47 14.75 19.70
CA VAL A 41 5.76 15.48 19.69
C VAL A 41 5.65 16.77 18.84
N PRO A 42 6.51 17.78 19.09
CA PRO A 42 6.51 18.99 18.28
C PRO A 42 6.61 18.68 16.79
N ARG A 43 5.81 19.38 15.98
CA ARG A 43 5.77 19.27 14.51
C ARG A 43 5.29 17.94 13.93
N GLN A 44 4.74 17.03 14.75
CA GLN A 44 4.23 15.74 14.29
C GLN A 44 3.07 15.87 13.32
N ARG A 45 2.14 16.80 13.58
CA ARG A 45 1.01 17.06 12.69
C ARG A 45 1.48 17.52 11.32
N GLU A 46 2.41 18.47 11.29
CA GLU A 46 2.99 19.03 10.08
C GLU A 46 3.75 17.96 9.30
N ALA A 47 4.49 17.09 9.98
CA ALA A 47 5.15 15.94 9.34
C ALA A 47 4.13 14.98 8.71
N MET A 48 3.03 14.67 9.40
CA MET A 48 1.97 13.83 8.87
C MET A 48 1.26 14.47 7.67
N GLU A 49 0.89 15.75 7.75
CA GLU A 49 0.26 16.50 6.67
C GLU A 49 1.17 16.61 5.44
N ALA A 50 2.45 16.91 5.64
CA ALA A 50 3.44 16.97 4.55
C ALA A 50 3.64 15.60 3.89
N THR A 51 3.70 14.52 4.68
CA THR A 51 3.84 13.16 4.14
C THR A 51 2.60 12.71 3.39
N ALA A 52 1.40 13.01 3.89
CA ALA A 52 0.15 12.74 3.20
C ALA A 52 0.03 13.57 1.90
N ALA A 53 0.47 14.84 1.91
CA ALA A 53 0.51 15.69 0.71
C ALA A 53 1.50 15.16 -0.35
N LEU A 54 2.64 14.63 0.08
CA LEU A 54 3.60 13.94 -0.78
C LEU A 54 2.97 12.72 -1.46
N LEU A 55 2.30 11.85 -0.67
CA LEU A 55 1.57 10.70 -1.20
C LEU A 55 0.44 11.13 -2.14
N ARG A 56 -0.30 12.20 -1.81
CA ARG A 56 -1.33 12.75 -2.70
C ARG A 56 -0.74 13.26 -4.02
N THR A 57 0.40 13.93 -3.98
CA THR A 57 1.11 14.39 -5.19
C THR A 57 1.47 13.22 -6.11
N TRP A 58 1.88 12.10 -5.52
CA TRP A 58 2.28 10.89 -6.25
C TRP A 58 1.19 9.84 -6.38
N ALA A 59 -0.06 10.22 -6.14
CA ALA A 59 -1.21 9.41 -6.50
C ALA A 59 -1.40 9.49 -8.02
N VAL A 60 -0.92 8.47 -8.74
CA VAL A 60 -1.05 8.37 -10.19
C VAL A 60 -2.34 7.61 -10.51
N ALA A 61 -2.93 7.87 -11.68
CA ALA A 61 -4.14 7.19 -12.12
C ALA A 61 -3.92 6.43 -13.43
N ASP A 62 -4.52 5.26 -13.54
CA ASP A 62 -4.74 4.56 -14.79
C ASP A 62 -6.24 4.38 -15.04
N ARG A 63 -6.61 3.62 -16.09
CA ARG A 63 -8.02 3.34 -16.41
C ARG A 63 -8.80 2.59 -15.32
N TYR A 64 -8.12 1.98 -14.35
CA TYR A 64 -8.75 1.25 -13.24
C TYR A 64 -8.84 2.12 -11.98
N GLY A 65 -8.06 3.19 -11.87
CA GLY A 65 -8.15 4.17 -10.79
C GLY A 65 -6.78 4.57 -10.24
N VAL A 66 -6.77 5.00 -8.97
CA VAL A 66 -5.58 5.56 -8.32
C VAL A 66 -4.64 4.47 -7.78
N PHE A 67 -3.34 4.66 -7.96
CA PHE A 67 -2.29 3.84 -7.40
C PHE A 67 -1.04 4.67 -7.06
N TRP A 68 -0.08 4.03 -6.39
CA TRP A 68 1.23 4.61 -6.12
C TRP A 68 2.36 3.81 -6.77
N PRO A 69 3.38 4.49 -7.32
CA PRO A 69 4.68 3.90 -7.55
C PRO A 69 5.21 3.28 -6.25
N GLY A 70 5.94 2.16 -6.32
CA GLY A 70 6.58 1.62 -5.11
C GLY A 70 7.71 2.51 -4.59
N TYR A 71 8.46 3.09 -5.53
CA TYR A 71 9.56 4.01 -5.30
C TYR A 71 9.80 4.82 -6.58
N LEU A 72 10.54 5.91 -6.45
CA LEU A 72 10.87 6.85 -7.52
C LEU A 72 12.38 7.05 -7.56
N SER A 73 13.00 6.93 -8.73
CA SER A 73 14.35 7.45 -8.92
C SER A 73 14.35 8.99 -8.88
N PHE A 74 15.52 9.59 -8.67
CA PHE A 74 15.64 11.05 -8.73
C PHE A 74 15.15 11.64 -10.07
N ALA A 75 15.45 10.98 -11.18
CA ALA A 75 14.96 11.42 -12.50
C ALA A 75 13.43 11.34 -12.61
N GLN A 76 12.81 10.27 -12.08
CA GLN A 76 11.35 10.18 -12.02
C GLN A 76 10.75 11.29 -11.17
N TRP A 77 11.33 11.53 -9.99
CA TRP A 77 10.92 12.62 -9.10
C TRP A 77 10.92 13.98 -9.81
N GLN A 78 12.00 14.30 -10.54
CA GLN A 78 12.16 15.57 -11.26
C GLN A 78 11.14 15.75 -12.39
N ARG A 79 10.76 14.68 -13.10
CA ARG A 79 9.75 14.74 -14.17
C ARG A 79 8.33 14.92 -13.62
N GLY A 80 8.10 14.53 -12.37
CA GLY A 80 6.81 14.67 -11.70
C GLY A 80 5.79 13.58 -12.06
N PRO A 81 4.64 13.55 -11.34
CA PRO A 81 3.65 12.47 -11.43
C PRO A 81 2.96 12.37 -12.78
N ALA A 82 2.76 13.50 -13.48
CA ALA A 82 2.11 13.53 -14.80
C ALA A 82 2.92 12.80 -15.90
N ALA A 83 4.25 12.68 -15.71
CA ALA A 83 5.16 11.99 -16.62
C ALA A 83 5.48 10.56 -16.16
N TYR A 84 4.79 10.04 -15.13
CA TYR A 84 4.99 8.68 -14.67
C TYR A 84 4.32 7.67 -15.62
N ASP A 85 5.12 6.79 -16.20
CA ASP A 85 4.72 5.77 -17.19
C ASP A 85 4.84 4.34 -16.65
N GLY A 86 5.18 4.19 -15.37
CA GLY A 86 5.32 2.89 -14.72
C GLY A 86 3.98 2.23 -14.36
N ALA A 87 4.02 0.92 -14.15
CA ALA A 87 2.86 0.16 -13.70
C ALA A 87 2.71 0.20 -12.16
N ALA A 88 1.47 0.07 -11.70
CA ALA A 88 1.18 -0.16 -10.30
C ALA A 88 1.91 -1.40 -9.77
N LYS A 89 2.41 -1.33 -8.54
CA LYS A 89 2.83 -2.54 -7.82
C LYS A 89 1.60 -3.40 -7.49
N TRP A 90 1.81 -4.70 -7.36
CA TRP A 90 0.77 -5.61 -6.90
C TRP A 90 0.25 -5.16 -5.53
N PRO A 91 -1.02 -5.46 -5.19
CA PRO A 91 -1.64 -4.96 -3.97
C PRO A 91 -1.15 -5.73 -2.73
N ALA A 92 0.06 -5.39 -2.29
CA ALA A 92 0.72 -5.97 -1.13
C ALA A 92 0.61 -5.07 0.12
N TRP A 93 0.94 -5.65 1.27
CA TRP A 93 1.12 -4.91 2.51
C TRP A 93 2.36 -3.98 2.43
N CYS A 94 3.49 -4.48 1.91
CA CYS A 94 4.75 -3.75 1.88
C CYS A 94 4.78 -2.61 0.85
N TYR A 95 4.28 -2.87 -0.36
CA TYR A 95 4.25 -1.95 -1.50
C TYR A 95 2.91 -2.04 -2.22
N GLY A 96 2.43 -0.90 -2.72
CA GLY A 96 1.20 -0.83 -3.50
C GLY A 96 0.01 -0.29 -2.70
N ALA A 97 -1.15 -0.32 -3.34
CA ALA A 97 -2.33 0.39 -2.91
C ALA A 97 -2.76 0.09 -1.46
N PRO A 98 -2.86 -1.17 -0.98
CA PRO A 98 -3.40 -1.44 0.35
C PRO A 98 -2.55 -0.84 1.49
N GLY A 99 -1.23 -1.02 1.44
CA GLY A 99 -0.31 -0.50 2.47
C GLY A 99 -0.32 1.03 2.56
N VAL A 100 -0.23 1.71 1.41
CA VAL A 100 -0.25 3.18 1.35
C VAL A 100 -1.62 3.72 1.76
N SER A 101 -2.70 3.10 1.29
CA SER A 101 -4.08 3.48 1.66
C SER A 101 -4.30 3.36 3.16
N ARG A 102 -3.74 2.34 3.82
CA ARG A 102 -3.87 2.19 5.27
C ARG A 102 -3.16 3.32 6.02
N ALA A 103 -1.98 3.73 5.58
CA ALA A 103 -1.27 4.86 6.19
C ALA A 103 -2.07 6.18 6.05
N LEU A 104 -2.64 6.43 4.87
CA LEU A 104 -3.49 7.60 4.61
C LEU A 104 -4.78 7.58 5.43
N GLN A 105 -5.45 6.42 5.53
CA GLN A 105 -6.66 6.28 6.35
C GLN A 105 -6.38 6.53 7.84
N LEU A 106 -5.26 6.00 8.37
CA LEU A 106 -4.84 6.25 9.75
C LEU A 106 -4.56 7.74 9.97
N ALA A 107 -3.81 8.39 9.08
CA ALA A 107 -3.54 9.82 9.17
C ALA A 107 -4.82 10.66 9.05
N GLY A 108 -5.73 10.27 8.17
CA GLY A 108 -7.04 10.90 7.99
C GLY A 108 -7.87 10.87 9.27
N ARG A 109 -7.95 9.70 9.93
CA ARG A 109 -8.61 9.55 11.24
C ARG A 109 -7.94 10.38 12.32
N ALA A 110 -6.62 10.28 12.47
CA ALA A 110 -5.86 10.97 13.50
C ALA A 110 -6.00 12.51 13.42
N LEU A 111 -6.04 13.06 12.21
CA LEU A 111 -6.06 14.51 11.97
C LEU A 111 -7.45 15.07 11.63
N GLY A 112 -8.49 14.25 11.54
CA GLY A 112 -9.82 14.68 11.08
C GLY A 112 -9.83 15.12 9.60
N ARG A 113 -9.01 14.48 8.76
CA ARG A 113 -8.82 14.79 7.33
C ARG A 113 -9.53 13.77 6.46
N ALA A 114 -10.78 14.07 6.12
CA ALA A 114 -11.60 13.22 5.25
C ALA A 114 -10.95 13.02 3.87
N ASP A 115 -10.31 14.06 3.32
CA ASP A 115 -9.66 14.00 2.02
C ASP A 115 -8.51 12.97 1.95
N PHE A 116 -7.85 12.64 3.07
CA PHE A 116 -6.86 11.56 3.12
C PHE A 116 -7.52 10.18 3.06
N SER A 117 -8.66 10.04 3.75
CA SER A 117 -9.43 8.79 3.76
C SER A 117 -10.13 8.55 2.41
N ASP A 118 -10.59 9.61 1.75
CA ASP A 118 -11.21 9.53 0.43
C ASP A 118 -10.19 9.10 -0.64
N LEU A 119 -8.98 9.64 -0.59
CA LEU A 119 -7.89 9.21 -1.48
C LEU A 119 -7.53 7.73 -1.26
N ALA A 120 -7.43 7.30 0.00
CA ALA A 120 -7.22 5.90 0.34
C ALA A 120 -8.35 5.01 -0.21
N ARG A 121 -9.60 5.44 -0.06
CA ARG A 121 -10.77 4.72 -0.59
C ARG A 121 -10.72 4.61 -2.10
N ALA A 122 -10.47 5.70 -2.82
CA ALA A 122 -10.37 5.71 -4.28
C ALA A 122 -9.31 4.74 -4.81
N SER A 123 -8.17 4.61 -4.11
CA SER A 123 -7.14 3.64 -4.52
C SER A 123 -7.51 2.18 -4.23
N VAL A 124 -8.34 1.93 -3.22
CA VAL A 124 -8.85 0.58 -2.94
C VAL A 124 -10.03 0.24 -3.85
N GLU A 125 -10.85 1.20 -4.26
CA GLU A 125 -11.91 0.97 -5.25
C GLU A 125 -11.35 0.53 -6.61
N ARG A 126 -10.14 0.97 -6.97
CA ARG A 126 -9.39 0.41 -8.12
C ARG A 126 -9.27 -1.11 -8.06
N LEU A 127 -9.11 -1.67 -6.87
CA LEU A 127 -8.96 -3.11 -6.65
C LEU A 127 -10.26 -3.89 -6.90
N LEU A 128 -11.42 -3.23 -6.86
CA LEU A 128 -12.70 -3.85 -7.20
C LEU A 128 -12.90 -4.01 -8.72
N VAL A 129 -12.26 -3.16 -9.53
CA VAL A 129 -12.40 -3.16 -10.99
C VAL A 129 -11.17 -3.72 -11.73
N LEU A 130 -10.01 -3.78 -11.07
CA LEU A 130 -8.80 -4.38 -11.63
C LEU A 130 -8.95 -5.91 -11.69
N PRO A 131 -8.84 -6.54 -12.88
CA PRO A 131 -8.95 -7.99 -13.01
C PRO A 131 -7.98 -8.74 -12.11
N ARG A 132 -8.44 -9.81 -11.45
CA ARG A 132 -7.64 -10.56 -10.46
C ARG A 132 -6.35 -11.13 -11.02
N SER A 133 -6.36 -11.59 -12.27
CA SER A 133 -5.16 -12.05 -12.98
C SER A 133 -4.09 -10.96 -13.15
N SER A 134 -4.47 -9.68 -13.10
CA SER A 134 -3.56 -8.53 -13.17
C SER A 134 -3.00 -8.12 -11.81
N TRP A 135 -3.38 -8.80 -10.73
CA TRP A 135 -2.88 -8.47 -9.39
C TRP A 135 -1.43 -8.86 -9.22
N GLY A 136 -0.92 -9.85 -9.98
CA GLY A 136 0.48 -10.27 -9.88
C GLY A 136 0.87 -10.85 -8.51
N ILE A 137 -0.11 -11.36 -7.75
CA ILE A 137 0.12 -12.07 -6.49
C ILE A 137 0.08 -13.58 -6.77
N ASP A 138 1.21 -14.24 -6.56
CA ASP A 138 1.40 -15.69 -6.70
C ASP A 138 1.79 -16.38 -5.37
N ASP A 139 1.89 -15.60 -4.30
CA ASP A 139 2.29 -15.99 -2.96
C ASP A 139 1.13 -15.89 -1.94
N HIS A 140 1.18 -16.67 -0.86
CA HIS A 140 0.17 -16.67 0.21
C HIS A 140 0.62 -15.94 1.50
N ALA A 141 1.82 -15.37 1.56
CA ALA A 141 2.34 -14.74 2.77
C ALA A 141 1.78 -13.34 3.05
N LEU A 142 2.13 -12.83 4.24
CA LEU A 142 1.65 -11.53 4.74
C LEU A 142 2.34 -10.33 4.09
N CYS A 143 3.63 -10.42 3.76
CA CYS A 143 4.38 -9.25 3.29
C CYS A 143 3.87 -8.77 1.92
N HIS A 144 3.69 -9.72 1.00
CA HIS A 144 3.37 -9.43 -0.40
C HIS A 144 2.48 -10.48 -1.08
N GLY A 145 1.88 -11.38 -0.30
CA GLY A 145 0.96 -12.41 -0.77
C GLY A 145 -0.51 -12.10 -0.50
N TRP A 146 -1.35 -13.08 -0.80
CA TRP A 146 -2.81 -13.01 -0.63
C TRP A 146 -3.24 -12.75 0.81
N ALA A 147 -2.54 -13.30 1.81
CA ALA A 147 -2.84 -13.04 3.22
C ALA A 147 -2.62 -11.57 3.60
N GLY A 148 -1.58 -10.94 3.04
CA GLY A 148 -1.32 -9.51 3.23
C GLY A 148 -2.41 -8.63 2.64
N ALA A 149 -2.84 -8.94 1.42
CA ALA A 149 -3.95 -8.26 0.76
C ALA A 149 -5.26 -8.40 1.55
N LEU A 150 -5.61 -9.62 1.95
CA LEU A 150 -6.78 -9.92 2.77
C LEU A 150 -6.79 -9.12 4.08
N HIS A 151 -5.65 -9.12 4.78
CA HIS A 151 -5.49 -8.41 6.04
C HIS A 151 -5.71 -6.90 5.86
N GLN A 152 -4.99 -6.28 4.91
CA GLN A 152 -5.07 -4.84 4.70
C GLN A 152 -6.47 -4.40 4.26
N LEU A 153 -7.09 -5.12 3.32
CA LEU A 153 -8.47 -4.84 2.89
C LEU A 153 -9.45 -4.94 4.06
N GLY A 154 -9.24 -5.86 5.00
CA GLY A 154 -10.03 -5.94 6.23
C GLY A 154 -9.88 -4.71 7.12
N ARG A 155 -8.63 -4.33 7.42
CA ARG A 155 -8.32 -3.16 8.27
C ARG A 155 -8.87 -1.86 7.66
N LEU A 156 -8.84 -1.75 6.34
CA LEU A 156 -9.40 -0.63 5.60
C LEU A 156 -10.93 -0.63 5.67
N ASN A 157 -11.56 -1.80 5.47
CA ASN A 157 -13.02 -1.90 5.41
C ASN A 157 -13.72 -1.81 6.78
N GLU A 158 -13.01 -1.98 7.90
CA GLU A 158 -13.56 -1.75 9.25
C GLU A 158 -14.23 -0.37 9.39
N ALA A 159 -13.65 0.66 8.76
CA ALA A 159 -14.17 2.02 8.79
C ALA A 159 -15.17 2.31 7.66
N TRP A 160 -15.02 1.67 6.50
CA TRP A 160 -15.84 1.98 5.31
C TRP A 160 -17.11 1.16 5.21
N GLN A 161 -17.11 -0.06 5.76
CA GLN A 161 -18.23 -1.00 5.75
C GLN A 161 -18.81 -1.22 4.34
N ASP A 162 -17.94 -1.27 3.33
CA ASP A 162 -18.33 -1.49 1.93
C ASP A 162 -18.57 -2.99 1.68
N PRO A 163 -19.79 -3.41 1.30
CA PRO A 163 -20.09 -4.82 1.08
C PRO A 163 -19.28 -5.44 -0.06
N ARG A 164 -18.91 -4.66 -1.09
CA ARG A 164 -18.12 -5.14 -2.23
C ARG A 164 -16.70 -5.54 -1.79
N LEU A 165 -16.16 -4.82 -0.80
CA LEU A 165 -14.87 -5.18 -0.19
C LEU A 165 -14.99 -6.37 0.76
N ALA A 166 -16.16 -6.59 1.37
CA ALA A 166 -16.41 -7.79 2.17
C ALA A 166 -16.46 -9.04 1.27
N GLU A 167 -17.26 -9.01 0.21
CA GLU A 167 -17.35 -10.08 -0.79
C GLU A 167 -15.97 -10.41 -1.37
N LEU A 168 -15.23 -9.37 -1.75
CA LEU A 168 -13.88 -9.57 -2.25
C LEU A 168 -12.95 -10.27 -1.23
N ARG A 169 -13.05 -9.90 0.05
CA ARG A 169 -12.23 -10.52 1.08
C ARG A 169 -12.61 -11.98 1.28
N ASP A 170 -13.90 -12.32 1.19
CA ASP A 170 -14.38 -13.68 1.30
C ASP A 170 -13.84 -14.54 0.14
N ASP A 171 -13.81 -14.01 -1.08
CA ASP A 171 -13.18 -14.69 -2.24
C ASP A 171 -11.68 -14.95 -2.02
N ILE A 172 -10.94 -13.95 -1.52
CA ILE A 172 -9.51 -14.11 -1.22
C ILE A 172 -9.30 -15.13 -0.09
N ALA A 173 -10.15 -15.11 0.94
CA ALA A 173 -10.08 -16.05 2.04
C ALA A 173 -10.39 -17.48 1.59
N ALA A 174 -11.41 -17.67 0.75
CA ALA A 174 -11.73 -18.97 0.15
C ALA A 174 -10.57 -19.51 -0.69
N GLY A 175 -9.91 -18.63 -1.47
CA GLY A 175 -8.70 -18.97 -2.22
C GLY A 175 -7.54 -19.43 -1.32
N LEU A 176 -7.27 -18.70 -0.23
CA LEU A 176 -6.24 -19.07 0.76
C LEU A 176 -6.53 -20.42 1.43
N VAL A 177 -7.78 -20.66 1.84
CA VAL A 177 -8.18 -21.94 2.46
C VAL A 177 -8.05 -23.08 1.45
N SER A 178 -8.47 -22.87 0.21
CA SER A 178 -8.39 -23.89 -0.85
C SER A 178 -6.95 -24.20 -1.27
N ALA A 179 -6.03 -23.25 -1.08
CA ALA A 179 -4.61 -23.43 -1.37
C ALA A 179 -3.85 -24.15 -0.25
N PHE A 180 -4.51 -24.50 0.87
CA PHE A 180 -3.87 -25.24 1.94
C PHE A 180 -3.42 -26.62 1.47
N ASP A 181 -2.15 -26.91 1.66
CA ASP A 181 -1.50 -28.15 1.28
C ASP A 181 -0.69 -28.66 2.49
N PRO A 182 -1.14 -29.71 3.21
CA PRO A 182 -0.45 -30.20 4.40
C PRO A 182 0.96 -30.72 4.11
N GLU A 183 1.31 -30.97 2.84
CA GLU A 183 2.61 -31.46 2.42
C GLU A 183 3.67 -30.34 2.31
N VAL A 184 3.28 -29.06 2.40
CA VAL A 184 4.24 -27.93 2.37
C VAL A 184 4.41 -27.28 3.75
N PRO A 185 5.58 -26.68 4.04
CA PRO A 185 5.80 -25.99 5.31
C PRO A 185 4.71 -24.94 5.60
N PHE A 186 4.16 -24.98 6.82
CA PHE A 186 3.08 -24.11 7.28
C PHE A 186 1.77 -24.21 6.47
N GLY A 187 1.63 -25.24 5.63
CA GLY A 187 0.41 -25.52 4.89
C GLY A 187 0.15 -24.60 3.69
N LEU A 188 1.03 -23.63 3.41
CA LEU A 188 0.86 -22.68 2.31
C LEU A 188 2.19 -22.44 1.61
N ARG A 189 2.13 -22.37 0.28
CA ARG A 189 3.32 -22.04 -0.52
C ARG A 189 3.69 -20.58 -0.30
N PHE A 190 4.90 -20.41 0.22
CA PHE A 190 5.59 -19.13 0.27
C PHE A 190 6.65 -19.09 -0.82
N THR A 191 6.48 -18.23 -1.81
CA THR A 191 7.56 -17.94 -2.76
C THR A 191 8.34 -16.77 -2.19
N MET A 192 9.58 -17.03 -1.72
CA MET A 192 10.56 -16.00 -1.40
C MET A 192 10.99 -15.29 -2.69
N THR A 193 10.07 -14.59 -3.35
CA THR A 193 10.29 -13.76 -4.56
C THR A 193 10.78 -14.51 -5.81
N LYS A 194 10.32 -14.09 -6.99
CA LYS A 194 11.07 -14.25 -8.24
C LYS A 194 12.24 -13.28 -8.27
#